data_AF-A0A853DA22-F1
#
_entry.id   AF-A0A853DA22-F1
#
_cell.length_a   1.000
_cell.length_b   1.000
_cell.length_c   1.000
_cell.angle_alpha   90.00
_cell.angle_beta   90.00
_cell.angle_gamma   90.00
#
_symmetry.space_group_name_H-M   'P 1'
#
loop_
_entity.id
_entity.type
_entity.pdbx_description
1 polymer ?
#
loop_
_entity_poly.entity_id
_entity_poly.type
_entity_poly.pdbx_seq_one_letter_code
_entity_poly.pdbx_strand_id
1 'polypeptide(L)'
;MTTVDFSVEGQADGGSLSFHNGMWGPATTLLYQAVELARSGVVDAPTWNVAEVTGTIRGGDLHCLLDALDDSDFAGYEGTVKREDVGLFLAAARPAEVYRISGFEV
;
A
#
# COMPACT_ATOMS: atom_id res chain seq x y z
N MET A 1 9.38 1.14 -19.88
CA MET A 1 8.77 2.17 -19.02
C MET A 1 8.67 1.51 -17.67
N THR A 2 9.26 2.11 -16.63
CA THR A 2 9.25 1.55 -15.28
C THR A 2 7.83 1.65 -14.71
N THR A 3 7.34 0.55 -14.16
CA THR A 3 6.04 0.49 -13.47
C THR A 3 6.23 0.07 -12.02
N VAL A 4 5.29 0.45 -11.17
CA VAL A 4 5.23 0.03 -9.77
C VAL A 4 3.91 -0.66 -9.53
N ASP A 5 4.00 -1.84 -8.93
CA ASP A 5 2.88 -2.61 -8.42
C ASP A 5 2.91 -2.55 -6.90
N PHE A 6 1.77 -2.26 -6.29
CA PHE A 6 1.62 -2.28 -4.83
C PHE A 6 0.30 -2.93 -4.44
N SER A 7 0.31 -3.85 -3.47
CA SER A 7 -0.90 -4.44 -2.94
C SER A 7 -0.92 -4.49 -1.42
N VAL A 8 -2.15 -4.48 -0.88
CA VAL A 8 -2.48 -4.73 0.52
C VAL A 8 -3.52 -5.85 0.56
N GLU A 9 -3.28 -6.90 1.33
CA GLU A 9 -4.14 -8.08 1.42
C GLU A 9 -4.41 -8.46 2.87
N GLY A 10 -5.68 -8.45 3.28
CA GLY A 10 -6.11 -8.92 4.59
C GLY A 10 -5.98 -10.44 4.70
N GLN A 11 -5.22 -10.91 5.68
CA GLN A 11 -4.93 -12.33 5.84
C GLN A 11 -6.13 -13.14 6.36
N ALA A 12 -7.10 -12.48 7.00
CA ALA A 12 -8.25 -13.12 7.64
C ALA A 12 -9.57 -12.91 6.87
N ASP A 13 -9.78 -11.72 6.29
CA ASP A 13 -11.01 -11.34 5.60
C ASP A 13 -10.93 -11.50 4.07
N GLY A 14 -9.72 -11.69 3.52
CA GLY A 14 -9.48 -11.80 2.08
C GLY A 14 -9.68 -10.49 1.32
N GLY A 15 -9.84 -9.36 2.00
CA GLY A 15 -9.93 -8.05 1.37
C GLY A 15 -8.61 -7.68 0.71
N SER A 16 -8.66 -7.05 -0.46
CA SER A 16 -7.44 -6.57 -1.12
C SER A 16 -7.60 -5.20 -1.80
N LEU A 17 -6.48 -4.47 -1.85
CA LEU A 17 -6.29 -3.30 -2.70
C LEU A 17 -5.04 -3.53 -3.54
N SER A 18 -5.11 -3.20 -4.83
CA SER A 18 -3.97 -3.28 -5.74
C SER A 18 -3.86 -2.02 -6.58
N PHE A 19 -2.67 -1.43 -6.60
CA PHE A 19 -2.32 -0.22 -7.32
C PHE A 19 -1.28 -0.58 -8.38
N HIS A 20 -1.45 -0.07 -9.59
CA HIS A 20 -0.55 -0.27 -10.71
C HIS A 20 -0.39 1.03 -11.49
N ASN A 21 0.80 1.61 -11.48
CA ASN A 21 1.08 2.86 -12.21
C ASN A 21 2.56 2.99 -12.62
N GLY A 22 2.85 4.01 -13.42
CA GLY A 22 4.23 4.44 -13.68
C GLY A 22 4.86 5.15 -12.48
N MET A 23 6.08 5.66 -12.62
CA MET A 23 6.93 6.24 -11.56
C MET A 23 6.32 7.40 -10.72
N TRP A 24 5.12 7.93 -11.03
CA TRP A 24 4.58 9.15 -10.42
C TRP A 24 3.10 9.02 -10.01
N GLY A 25 2.76 7.97 -9.25
CA GLY A 25 1.38 7.74 -8.79
C GLY A 25 1.28 6.83 -7.56
N PRO A 26 0.08 6.33 -7.25
CA PRO A 26 -0.27 5.86 -5.91
C PRO A 26 0.56 4.65 -5.47
N ALA A 27 0.84 3.69 -6.36
CA ALA A 27 1.69 2.54 -6.04
C ALA A 27 3.13 2.95 -5.68
N THR A 28 3.67 4.00 -6.33
CA THR A 28 5.00 4.51 -6.05
C THR A 28 5.04 5.23 -4.71
N THR A 29 4.03 6.06 -4.43
CA THR A 29 3.86 6.72 -3.12
C THR A 29 3.77 5.68 -2.00
N LEU A 30 2.97 4.63 -2.19
CA LEU A 30 2.83 3.54 -1.23
C LEU A 30 4.10 2.71 -1.06
N LEU A 31 4.84 2.43 -2.13
CA LEU A 31 6.12 1.73 -2.06
C LEU A 31 7.10 2.49 -1.15
N TYR A 32 7.29 3.78 -1.40
CA TYR A 32 8.21 4.58 -0.58
C TYR A 32 7.72 4.73 0.86
N GLN A 33 6.43 4.93 1.07
CA GLN A 33 5.87 5.00 2.42
C GLN A 33 6.05 3.67 3.18
N ALA A 34 5.81 2.53 2.53
CA ALA A 34 6.01 1.22 3.13
C ALA A 34 7.49 0.96 3.48
N VAL A 35 8.44 1.44 2.67
CA VAL A 35 9.88 1.38 2.98
C VAL A 35 10.22 2.21 4.21
N GLU A 36 9.68 3.42 4.35
CA GLU A 36 9.90 4.24 5.55
C GLU A 36 9.24 3.63 6.80
N LEU A 37 8.04 3.07 6.66
CA LEU A 37 7.38 2.34 7.75
C LEU A 37 8.14 1.08 8.15
N ALA A 38 8.73 0.34 7.20
CA ALA A 38 9.61 -0.78 7.48
C ALA A 38 10.88 -0.35 8.21
N ARG A 39 11.49 0.77 7.80
CA ARG A 39 12.65 1.35 8.49
C ARG A 39 12.32 1.76 9.94
N SER A 40 11.11 2.23 10.20
CA SER A 40 10.63 2.60 11.54
C SER A 40 10.17 1.42 12.41
N GLY A 41 10.06 0.22 11.83
CA GLY A 41 9.59 -0.99 12.51
C GLY A 41 8.06 -1.12 12.63
N VAL A 42 7.29 -0.27 11.95
CA VAL A 42 5.81 -0.37 11.87
C VAL A 42 5.40 -1.50 10.94
N VAL A 43 6.09 -1.63 9.80
CA VAL A 43 5.95 -2.79 8.92
C VAL A 43 7.00 -3.82 9.31
N ASP A 44 6.58 -5.02 9.64
CA ASP A 44 7.46 -6.17 9.80
C ASP A 44 7.78 -6.74 8.40
N ALA A 45 8.88 -6.24 7.82
CA ALA A 45 9.36 -6.63 6.49
C ALA A 45 10.72 -7.32 6.59
N PRO A 46 10.83 -8.63 6.30
CA PRO A 46 12.11 -9.32 6.29
C PRO A 46 13.06 -8.81 5.20
N THR A 47 12.51 -8.26 4.11
CA THR A 47 13.26 -7.68 3.00
C THR A 47 12.61 -6.38 2.55
N TRP A 48 13.38 -5.30 2.53
CA TRP A 48 12.96 -4.00 2.00
C TRP A 48 14.15 -3.22 1.44
N ASN A 49 13.93 -2.52 0.32
CA ASN A 49 14.88 -1.61 -0.32
C ASN A 49 14.10 -0.56 -1.16
N VAL A 50 14.81 0.28 -1.92
CA VAL A 50 14.18 1.38 -2.69
C VAL A 50 13.20 0.90 -3.78
N ALA A 51 13.34 -0.32 -4.27
CA ALA A 51 12.57 -0.90 -5.37
C ALA A 51 11.63 -2.04 -4.94
N GLU A 52 11.69 -2.50 -3.68
CA GLU A 52 10.89 -3.64 -3.20
C GLU A 52 10.63 -3.55 -1.71
N VAL A 53 9.41 -3.89 -1.30
CA VAL A 53 9.04 -4.15 0.09
C VAL A 53 8.01 -5.27 0.15
N THR A 54 8.28 -6.29 0.95
CA THR A 54 7.27 -7.30 1.29
C THR A 54 7.26 -7.49 2.79
N GLY A 55 6.09 -7.38 3.41
CA GLY A 55 5.98 -7.46 4.85
C GLY A 55 4.55 -7.56 5.33
N THR A 56 4.39 -7.39 6.64
CA THR A 56 3.09 -7.36 7.28
C THR A 56 2.91 -6.10 8.12
N ILE A 57 1.68 -5.64 8.20
CA ILE A 57 1.27 -4.46 8.96
C ILE A 57 -0.02 -4.76 9.72
N ARG A 58 -0.20 -4.17 10.90
CA ARG A 58 -1.46 -4.27 11.65
C ARG A 58 -2.51 -3.36 11.04
N GLY A 59 -3.78 -3.76 11.10
CA GLY A 59 -4.89 -2.94 10.63
C GLY A 59 -4.94 -1.56 11.29
N GLY A 60 -4.53 -1.47 12.57
CA GLY A 60 -4.48 -0.19 13.29
C GLY A 60 -3.46 0.80 12.73
N ASP A 61 -2.39 0.30 12.13
CA ASP A 61 -1.31 1.10 11.53
C ASP A 61 -1.49 1.27 10.02
N LEU A 62 -2.49 0.62 9.43
CA LEU A 62 -2.75 0.62 7.99
C LEU A 62 -3.14 2.00 7.47
N HIS A 63 -3.76 2.81 8.33
CA HIS A 63 -3.99 4.23 8.08
C HIS A 63 -2.68 4.99 7.83
N CYS A 64 -1.61 4.72 8.58
CA CYS A 64 -0.32 5.39 8.39
C CYS A 64 0.32 5.11 7.02
N LEU A 65 -0.04 3.99 6.39
CA LEU A 65 0.38 3.66 5.03
C LEU A 65 -0.50 4.34 3.99
N LEU A 66 -1.81 4.22 4.11
CA LEU A 66 -2.76 4.70 3.09
C LEU A 66 -3.05 6.21 3.16
N ASP A 67 -2.82 6.87 4.30
CA ASP A 67 -2.92 8.33 4.45
C ASP A 67 -1.83 9.10 3.68
N ALA A 68 -0.78 8.41 3.22
CA ALA A 68 0.22 9.01 2.33
C ALA A 68 -0.36 9.38 0.95
N LEU A 69 -1.53 8.85 0.59
CA LEU A 69 -2.20 9.13 -0.68
C LEU A 69 -3.02 10.42 -0.62
N ASP A 70 -2.75 11.33 -1.54
CA ASP A 70 -3.55 12.54 -1.76
C ASP A 70 -4.41 12.45 -3.04
N ASP A 71 -5.26 13.45 -3.27
CA ASP A 71 -6.18 13.44 -4.43
C ASP A 71 -5.44 13.52 -5.78
N SER A 72 -4.23 14.07 -5.80
CA SER A 72 -3.43 14.21 -7.00
C SER A 72 -2.80 12.88 -7.44
N ASP A 73 -2.51 11.98 -6.49
CA ASP A 73 -2.01 10.64 -6.80
C ASP A 73 -3.01 9.85 -7.66
N PHE A 74 -4.31 10.00 -7.43
CA PHE A 74 -5.34 9.27 -8.20
C PHE A 74 -5.65 9.90 -9.57
N ALA A 75 -5.14 11.11 -9.85
CA ALA A 75 -5.46 11.83 -11.07
C ALA A 75 -4.72 11.23 -12.29
N GLY A 76 -5.46 10.93 -13.35
CA GLY A 76 -4.87 10.48 -14.63
C GLY A 76 -4.61 8.97 -14.74
N TYR A 77 -4.98 8.18 -13.73
CA TYR A 77 -4.87 6.72 -13.75
C TYR A 77 -6.24 6.07 -14.02
N GLU A 78 -6.57 5.87 -15.30
CA GLU A 78 -7.81 5.19 -15.68
C GLU A 78 -7.76 3.69 -15.32
N GLY A 79 -8.79 3.17 -14.64
CA GLY A 79 -8.93 1.74 -14.34
C GLY A 79 -8.26 1.24 -13.05
N THR A 80 -7.76 2.14 -12.19
CA THR A 80 -7.14 1.79 -10.90
C THR A 80 -8.08 2.01 -9.71
N VAL A 81 -7.67 1.48 -8.55
CA VAL A 81 -8.26 1.73 -7.22
C VAL A 81 -8.47 3.23 -7.02
N LYS A 82 -9.69 3.64 -6.67
CA LYS A 82 -10.02 5.03 -6.37
C LYS A 82 -9.83 5.34 -4.89
N ARG A 83 -9.74 6.62 -4.54
CA ARG A 83 -9.72 7.07 -3.13
C ARG A 83 -10.90 6.53 -2.32
N GLU A 84 -12.07 6.43 -2.93
CA GLU A 84 -13.27 5.85 -2.29
C GLU A 84 -13.07 4.37 -1.93
N ASP A 85 -12.41 3.59 -2.79
CA ASP A 85 -12.11 2.18 -2.54
C ASP A 85 -11.13 2.02 -1.38
N VAL A 86 -10.13 2.90 -1.29
CA VAL A 86 -9.21 2.98 -0.14
C VAL A 86 -9.96 3.27 1.16
N GLY A 87 -10.88 4.22 1.13
CA GLY A 87 -11.73 4.56 2.28
C GLY A 87 -12.62 3.40 2.71
N LEU A 88 -13.24 2.69 1.76
CA LEU A 88 -14.04 1.49 2.04
C LEU A 88 -13.21 0.36 2.63
N PHE A 89 -12.01 0.15 2.12
CA PHE A 89 -11.08 -0.85 2.64
C PHE A 89 -10.66 -0.54 4.09
N LEU A 90 -10.27 0.71 4.36
CA LEU A 90 -9.93 1.15 5.72
C LEU A 90 -11.11 1.05 6.68
N ALA A 91 -12.33 1.36 6.23
CA ALA A 91 -13.53 1.22 7.05
C ALA A 91 -13.87 -0.24 7.39
N ALA A 92 -13.49 -1.18 6.51
CA ALA A 92 -13.64 -2.61 6.74
C ALA A 92 -12.48 -3.20 7.56
N ALA A 93 -11.32 -2.55 7.54
CA ALA A 93 -10.10 -3.04 8.17
C ALA A 93 -10.24 -3.12 9.70
N ARG A 94 -9.80 -4.24 10.28
CA ARG A 94 -9.90 -4.45 11.74
C ARG A 94 -8.55 -4.17 12.40
N PRO A 95 -8.50 -3.35 13.47
CA PRO A 95 -7.23 -2.95 14.08
C PRO A 95 -6.32 -4.11 14.53
N ALA A 96 -6.93 -5.21 15.01
CA ALA A 96 -6.20 -6.38 15.50
C ALA A 96 -5.73 -7.33 14.38
N GLU A 97 -6.27 -7.20 13.17
CA GLU A 97 -5.94 -8.08 12.04
C GLU A 97 -4.60 -7.69 11.41
N VAL A 98 -4.02 -8.65 10.68
CA VAL A 98 -2.74 -8.51 10.00
C VAL A 98 -3.00 -8.47 8.50
N TYR A 99 -2.37 -7.52 7.85
CA TYR A 99 -2.43 -7.31 6.42
C TYR A 99 -1.04 -7.54 5.84
N ARG A 100 -0.98 -8.26 4.73
CA ARG A 100 0.25 -8.38 3.95
C ARG A 100 0.34 -7.17 3.03
N ILE A 101 1.53 -6.61 2.92
CA ILE A 101 1.84 -5.59 1.91
C ILE A 101 2.93 -6.12 0.98
N SER A 102 2.82 -5.78 -0.30
CA SER A 102 3.79 -6.15 -1.32
C SER A 102 3.92 -5.00 -2.31
N GLY A 103 5.11 -4.46 -2.46
CA GLY A 103 5.42 -3.40 -3.42
C GLY A 103 6.67 -3.74 -4.20
N PHE A 104 6.66 -3.56 -5.51
CA PHE A 104 7.83 -3.78 -6.35
C PHE A 104 7.84 -2.88 -7.60
N GLU A 105 9.04 -2.42 -7.96
CA GLU A 105 9.33 -1.69 -9.19
C GLU A 105 9.78 -2.68 -10.29
N VAL A 106 9.20 -2.57 -11.50
CA VAL A 106 9.44 -3.42 -12.69
C VAL A 106 10.04 -2.62 -13.84
#